data_AF-A0A9P1H3K7-F1
#
_entry.id   AF-A0A9P1H3K7-F1
#
_cell.length_a   1.000
_cell.length_b   1.000
_cell.length_c   1.000
_cell.angle_alpha   90.00
_cell.angle_beta   90.00
_cell.angle_gamma   90.00
#
_symmetry.space_group_name_H-M   'P 1'
#
loop_
_entity.id
_entity.type
_entity.pdbx_description
1 polymer ?
#
loop_
_entity_poly.entity_id
_entity_poly.type
_entity_poly.pdbx_seq_one_letter_code
_entity_poly.pdbx_strand_id
1 'polypeptide(L)'
;MSDFPASDTASPQVVPVSQSGYQLSTQPYPYENLVLADCGIGLGVNGGSTSREMIYYSGDVWTGNGLDTYKPQMMVNVPWSGEYPWGQKGGVKATMPNGDTFSVYINKDIRDPNAAGDAFHTYEQDKPLKCYSYHWDGLYQLDDGKWCSSAYVCNHRGKAYIKPGGQPAPPSGEDTQRITASTNSDWVDLYAQTAKNVIATVNDRFKHDSYNCDNSAVSIGSGCTITWKCHGDAGMRSIERMSAAFASIAAEPKFSETYTKTSEICRKWDSRPGNEGQCLAWETKTDNYVRVPGSLDMVMDNVPPAGSGRNPSVHGGMSYEIKCSKSSLACKACNIIGYALSVPSALAGAAVSISCTVSPFC
;
A
#
# COMPACT_ATOMS: atom_id res chain seq x y z
N MET A 1 -41.24 -46.34 -35.19
CA MET A 1 -40.63 -46.76 -33.92
C MET A 1 -39.28 -47.36 -34.28
N SER A 2 -38.13 -46.73 -34.10
CA SER A 2 -37.79 -45.46 -33.44
C SER A 2 -36.41 -45.10 -33.99
N ASP A 3 -36.28 -43.92 -34.58
CA ASP A 3 -35.00 -43.29 -34.87
C ASP A 3 -34.30 -42.94 -33.55
N PHE A 4 -33.03 -43.33 -33.42
CA PHE A 4 -32.12 -42.80 -32.40
C PHE A 4 -30.83 -42.34 -33.10
N PRO A 5 -30.45 -41.06 -32.98
CA PRO A 5 -29.29 -40.52 -33.68
C PRO A 5 -27.98 -40.77 -32.92
N ALA A 6 -26.90 -40.63 -33.69
CA ALA A 6 -25.50 -40.74 -33.28
C ALA A 6 -25.14 -39.79 -32.13
N SER A 7 -24.29 -40.28 -31.21
CA SER A 7 -23.69 -39.47 -30.16
C SER A 7 -22.53 -38.64 -30.72
N ASP A 8 -22.76 -37.34 -30.88
CA ASP A 8 -21.68 -36.37 -31.06
C ASP A 8 -20.92 -36.20 -29.74
N THR A 9 -19.65 -36.60 -29.75
CA THR A 9 -18.67 -36.25 -28.71
C THR A 9 -18.36 -34.76 -28.80
N ALA A 10 -19.02 -33.96 -27.95
CA ALA A 10 -18.68 -32.57 -27.76
C ALA A 10 -17.34 -32.44 -27.02
N SER A 11 -16.33 -31.96 -27.75
CA SER A 11 -15.06 -31.49 -27.20
C SER A 11 -15.32 -30.27 -26.28
N PRO A 12 -14.77 -30.21 -25.06
CA PRO A 12 -14.93 -29.02 -24.23
C PRO A 12 -14.20 -27.85 -24.89
N GLN A 13 -14.98 -26.87 -25.34
CA GLN A 13 -14.45 -25.60 -25.82
C GLN A 13 -13.84 -24.85 -24.63
N VAL A 14 -12.52 -24.67 -24.68
CA VAL A 14 -11.78 -23.77 -23.81
C VAL A 14 -12.27 -22.36 -24.11
N VAL A 15 -13.11 -21.81 -23.23
CA VAL A 15 -13.50 -20.41 -23.29
C VAL A 15 -12.29 -19.58 -22.83
N PRO A 16 -11.75 -18.67 -23.64
CA PRO A 16 -10.66 -17.82 -23.20
C PRO A 16 -11.17 -16.88 -22.10
N VAL A 17 -10.58 -17.01 -20.91
CA VAL A 17 -10.77 -16.04 -19.82
C VAL A 17 -10.21 -14.70 -20.32
N SER A 18 -11.12 -13.77 -20.58
CA SER A 18 -10.82 -12.37 -20.86
C SER A 18 -9.92 -11.82 -19.78
N GLN A 19 -8.65 -11.58 -20.11
CA GLN A 19 -7.69 -10.88 -19.26
C GLN A 19 -8.21 -9.45 -19.05
N SER A 20 -8.90 -9.23 -17.92
CA SER A 20 -9.14 -7.91 -17.37
C SER A 20 -7.78 -7.28 -17.10
N GLY A 21 -7.41 -6.28 -17.89
CA GLY A 21 -6.17 -5.53 -17.73
C GLY A 21 -6.08 -4.94 -16.34
N TYR A 22 -5.22 -5.53 -15.51
CA TYR A 22 -4.72 -4.90 -14.30
C TYR A 22 -3.85 -3.71 -14.75
N GLN A 23 -4.40 -2.51 -14.71
CA GLN A 23 -3.57 -1.31 -14.75
C GLN A 23 -2.69 -1.31 -13.49
N LEU A 24 -1.42 -1.64 -13.68
CA LEU A 24 -0.41 -1.63 -12.64
C LEU A 24 -0.16 -0.19 -12.21
N SER A 25 -0.53 0.08 -10.96
CA SER A 25 -0.30 1.33 -10.26
C SER A 25 1.22 1.51 -10.05
N THR A 26 1.82 2.51 -10.68
CA THR A 26 3.23 2.94 -10.52
C THR A 26 3.46 3.72 -9.22
N GLN A 27 3.08 3.16 -8.06
CA GLN A 27 3.23 3.87 -6.78
C GLN A 27 4.38 3.34 -5.94
N PRO A 28 5.13 4.23 -5.25
CA PRO A 28 6.16 3.84 -4.32
C PRO A 28 5.57 3.06 -3.16
N TYR A 29 6.09 1.87 -2.94
CA TYR A 29 5.91 1.14 -1.70
C TYR A 29 7.15 1.39 -0.83
N PRO A 30 7.20 2.48 -0.03
CA PRO A 30 8.39 2.81 0.77
C PRO A 30 8.76 1.74 1.80
N TYR A 31 7.89 0.76 2.01
CA TYR A 31 8.06 -0.36 2.93
C TYR A 31 8.20 -1.71 2.24
N GLU A 32 8.35 -1.76 0.92
CA GLU A 32 8.54 -3.03 0.23
C GLU A 32 9.89 -3.66 0.59
N ASN A 33 9.88 -4.99 0.64
CA ASN A 33 11.09 -5.79 0.79
C ASN A 33 11.10 -6.88 -0.28
N LEU A 34 12.22 -7.01 -0.99
CA LEU A 34 12.52 -8.16 -1.84
C LEU A 34 13.56 -9.03 -1.12
N VAL A 35 13.21 -10.28 -0.84
CA VAL A 35 14.11 -11.25 -0.23
C VAL A 35 14.61 -12.22 -1.30
N LEU A 36 15.93 -12.34 -1.40
CA LEU A 36 16.59 -13.41 -2.13
C LEU A 36 16.81 -14.56 -1.17
N ALA A 37 16.19 -15.70 -1.44
CA ALA A 37 16.15 -16.82 -0.51
C ALA A 37 16.72 -18.10 -1.11
N ASP A 38 17.40 -18.87 -0.26
CA ASP A 38 17.88 -20.20 -0.56
C ASP A 38 17.01 -21.23 0.18
N CYS A 39 16.37 -22.14 -0.55
CA CYS A 39 15.41 -23.08 0.03
C CYS A 39 15.84 -24.54 -0.09
N GLY A 40 15.57 -25.31 0.96
CA GLY A 40 16.03 -26.69 1.09
C GLY A 40 17.55 -26.80 1.16
N ILE A 41 18.20 -25.87 1.89
CA ILE A 41 19.65 -25.96 2.18
C ILE A 41 19.93 -27.31 2.85
N GLY A 42 21.03 -27.96 2.45
CA GLY A 42 21.39 -29.31 2.90
C GLY A 42 20.75 -30.44 2.08
N LEU A 43 19.74 -30.15 1.24
CA LEU A 43 19.05 -31.15 0.42
C LEU A 43 19.52 -31.18 -1.04
N GLY A 44 20.29 -30.17 -1.46
CA GLY A 44 20.86 -30.07 -2.81
C GLY A 44 22.23 -30.73 -2.96
N VAL A 45 22.78 -30.66 -4.18
CA VAL A 45 24.14 -31.15 -4.48
C VAL A 45 25.16 -30.50 -3.54
N ASN A 46 26.02 -31.31 -2.93
CA ASN A 46 27.03 -30.88 -1.95
C ASN A 46 26.46 -30.15 -0.72
N GLY A 47 25.21 -30.42 -0.34
CA GLY A 47 24.55 -29.76 0.78
C GLY A 47 24.06 -28.34 0.47
N GLY A 48 24.04 -27.94 -0.80
CA GLY A 48 23.48 -26.66 -1.24
C GLY A 48 21.96 -26.59 -1.17
N SER A 49 21.40 -25.44 -1.56
CA SER A 49 19.95 -25.25 -1.72
C SER A 49 19.41 -26.01 -2.95
N THR A 50 18.16 -26.46 -2.85
CA THR A 50 17.42 -27.14 -3.94
C THR A 50 16.66 -26.16 -4.83
N SER A 51 16.24 -25.02 -4.28
CA SER A 51 15.61 -23.95 -5.02
C SER A 51 16.07 -22.57 -4.52
N ARG A 52 15.83 -21.56 -5.34
CA ARG A 52 16.13 -20.16 -5.05
C ARG A 52 14.89 -19.36 -5.35
N GLU A 53 14.46 -18.56 -4.41
CA GLU A 53 13.21 -17.83 -4.52
C GLU A 53 13.50 -16.33 -4.43
N MET A 54 12.88 -15.56 -5.31
CA MET A 54 12.65 -14.15 -5.07
C MET A 54 11.29 -14.02 -4.39
N ILE A 55 11.30 -13.52 -3.16
CA ILE A 55 10.12 -13.42 -2.31
C ILE A 55 9.82 -11.94 -2.08
N TYR A 56 8.61 -11.51 -2.40
CA TYR A 56 8.17 -10.13 -2.26
C TYR A 56 7.28 -9.94 -1.04
N TYR A 57 7.62 -8.91 -0.28
CA TYR A 57 6.86 -8.41 0.86
C TYR A 57 6.42 -6.98 0.60
N SER A 58 5.12 -6.68 0.74
CA SER A 58 4.60 -5.30 0.62
C SER A 58 4.80 -4.46 1.90
N GLY A 59 5.54 -5.01 2.87
CA GLY A 59 5.82 -4.46 4.19
C GLY A 59 7.07 -5.15 4.75
N ASP A 60 7.25 -5.10 6.08
CA ASP A 60 8.39 -5.76 6.71
C ASP A 60 8.40 -7.28 6.50
N VAL A 61 9.61 -7.85 6.46
CA VAL A 61 9.81 -9.31 6.38
C VAL A 61 9.54 -9.96 7.73
N TRP A 62 10.08 -9.36 8.80
CA TRP A 62 10.03 -9.88 10.16
C TRP A 62 8.98 -9.14 10.99
N THR A 63 8.31 -9.89 11.88
CA THR A 63 7.25 -9.38 12.75
C THR A 63 7.75 -8.51 13.90
N GLY A 64 9.05 -8.58 14.20
CA GLY A 64 9.65 -7.99 15.40
C GLY A 64 9.62 -8.93 16.63
N ASN A 65 8.86 -10.03 16.57
CA ASN A 65 8.85 -11.09 17.58
C ASN A 65 9.93 -12.13 17.27
N GLY A 66 11.20 -11.80 17.56
CA GLY A 66 12.31 -12.70 17.23
C GLY A 66 12.57 -12.75 15.71
N LEU A 67 12.68 -13.95 15.15
CA LEU A 67 12.90 -14.17 13.71
C LEU A 67 11.63 -14.56 12.95
N ASP A 68 10.47 -14.50 13.60
CA ASP A 68 9.20 -14.81 12.98
C ASP A 68 8.91 -13.83 11.82
N THR A 69 8.44 -14.36 10.70
CA THR A 69 8.23 -13.61 9.46
C THR A 69 6.75 -13.49 9.11
N TYR A 70 6.40 -12.44 8.37
CA TYR A 70 5.08 -12.33 7.77
C TYR A 70 4.93 -13.31 6.59
N LYS A 71 3.69 -13.55 6.16
CA LYS A 71 3.43 -14.31 4.92
C LYS A 71 3.79 -13.43 3.71
N PRO A 72 4.58 -13.93 2.75
CA PRO A 72 4.88 -13.17 1.54
C PRO A 72 3.65 -13.01 0.63
N GLN A 73 3.58 -11.89 -0.09
CA GLN A 73 2.50 -11.60 -1.03
C GLN A 73 2.72 -12.31 -2.35
N MET A 74 3.98 -12.39 -2.80
CA MET A 74 4.35 -13.03 -4.07
C MET A 74 5.70 -13.71 -3.92
N MET A 75 5.90 -14.75 -4.71
CA MET A 75 7.16 -15.46 -4.78
C MET A 75 7.32 -16.04 -6.18
N VAL A 76 8.56 -16.10 -6.65
CA VAL A 76 8.90 -16.73 -7.91
C VAL A 76 10.24 -17.47 -7.79
N ASN A 77 10.27 -18.66 -8.38
CA ASN A 77 11.48 -19.43 -8.47
C ASN A 77 12.45 -18.79 -9.46
N VAL A 78 13.71 -18.68 -9.05
CA VAL A 78 14.83 -18.27 -9.89
C VAL A 78 15.56 -19.53 -10.33
N PRO A 79 15.50 -19.89 -11.62
CA PRO A 79 16.14 -21.10 -12.12
C PRO A 79 17.66 -21.06 -11.94
N TRP A 80 18.24 -22.22 -11.62
CA TRP A 80 19.68 -22.39 -11.57
C TRP A 80 20.26 -22.53 -12.98
N SER A 81 21.13 -21.62 -13.39
CA SER A 81 21.78 -21.62 -14.71
C SER A 81 23.16 -22.31 -14.72
N GLY A 82 23.60 -22.87 -13.60
CA GLY A 82 24.95 -23.46 -13.42
C GLY A 82 25.80 -22.70 -12.40
N GLU A 83 25.46 -21.44 -12.11
CA GLU A 83 26.14 -20.58 -11.13
C GLU A 83 25.18 -20.08 -10.06
N TYR A 84 25.73 -19.66 -8.91
CA TYR A 84 24.94 -19.09 -7.82
C TYR A 84 24.26 -17.79 -8.25
N PRO A 85 22.92 -17.74 -8.32
CA PRO A 85 22.21 -16.73 -9.10
C PRO A 85 22.40 -15.33 -8.53
N TRP A 86 22.53 -15.19 -7.21
CA TRP A 86 22.65 -13.87 -6.57
C TRP A 86 23.96 -13.19 -6.95
N GLY A 87 25.05 -13.93 -7.12
CA GLY A 87 26.37 -13.38 -7.46
C GLY A 87 26.71 -13.43 -8.95
N GLN A 88 25.76 -13.72 -9.84
CA GLN A 88 26.05 -13.95 -11.25
C GLN A 88 26.39 -12.65 -12.00
N LYS A 89 27.28 -12.77 -12.98
CA LYS A 89 27.69 -11.62 -13.81
C LYS A 89 26.50 -11.13 -14.64
N GLY A 90 26.20 -9.83 -14.53
CA GLY A 90 25.04 -9.22 -15.19
C GLY A 90 23.76 -9.21 -14.36
N GLY A 91 23.82 -9.70 -13.12
CA GLY A 91 22.70 -9.71 -12.19
C GLY A 91 21.67 -10.80 -12.51
N VAL A 92 20.67 -10.91 -11.65
CA VAL A 92 19.54 -11.84 -11.78
C VAL A 92 18.29 -11.07 -12.12
N LYS A 93 17.44 -11.66 -12.97
CA LYS A 93 16.12 -11.10 -13.29
C LYS A 93 15.04 -12.15 -13.10
N ALA A 94 13.93 -11.75 -12.49
CA ALA A 94 12.74 -12.59 -12.40
C ALA A 94 11.47 -11.73 -12.47
N THR A 95 10.45 -12.27 -13.14
CA THR A 95 9.13 -11.63 -13.26
C THR A 95 8.18 -12.23 -12.25
N MET A 96 7.63 -11.39 -11.39
CA MET A 96 6.64 -11.75 -10.37
C MET A 96 5.28 -12.08 -11.00
N PRO A 97 4.39 -12.79 -10.29
CA PRO A 97 3.05 -13.14 -10.78
C PRO A 97 2.18 -11.94 -11.22
N ASN A 98 2.44 -10.74 -10.69
CA ASN A 98 1.74 -9.51 -11.08
C ASN A 98 2.31 -8.85 -12.36
N GLY A 99 3.36 -9.41 -12.96
CA GLY A 99 4.03 -8.86 -14.15
C GLY A 99 5.20 -7.91 -13.85
N ASP A 100 5.46 -7.58 -12.58
CA ASP A 100 6.65 -6.77 -12.22
C ASP A 100 7.93 -7.58 -12.41
N THR A 101 8.95 -7.01 -13.03
CA THR A 101 10.24 -7.67 -13.17
C THR A 101 11.30 -7.03 -12.28
N PHE A 102 11.81 -7.81 -11.33
CA PHE A 102 12.95 -7.42 -10.51
C PHE A 102 14.25 -7.77 -11.21
N SER A 103 15.20 -6.85 -11.19
CA SER A 103 16.59 -7.00 -11.61
C SER A 103 17.50 -6.72 -10.43
N VAL A 104 18.33 -7.68 -10.04
CA VAL A 104 19.15 -7.59 -8.82
C VAL A 104 20.62 -7.81 -9.12
N TYR A 105 21.47 -6.95 -8.57
CA TYR A 105 22.91 -6.96 -8.78
C TYR A 105 23.59 -7.02 -7.41
N ILE A 106 24.20 -8.15 -7.07
CA ILE A 106 24.85 -8.36 -5.76
C ILE A 106 26.34 -8.62 -5.94
N ASN A 107 27.12 -7.98 -5.08
CA ASN A 107 28.48 -8.38 -4.78
C ASN A 107 28.48 -9.44 -3.67
N LYS A 108 28.66 -10.70 -4.06
CA LYS A 108 28.65 -11.85 -3.15
C LYS A 108 29.80 -11.87 -2.12
N ASP A 109 30.85 -11.07 -2.33
CA ASP A 109 32.02 -11.05 -1.45
C ASP A 109 31.78 -10.20 -0.18
N ILE A 110 30.64 -9.49 -0.12
CA ILE A 110 30.23 -8.69 1.03
C ILE A 110 29.64 -9.58 2.13
N ARG A 111 30.25 -9.52 3.32
CA ARG A 111 29.84 -10.30 4.50
C ARG A 111 28.68 -9.64 5.25
N ASP A 112 27.89 -10.45 5.94
CA ASP A 112 26.77 -10.01 6.76
C ASP A 112 27.17 -9.07 7.92
N PRO A 113 26.29 -8.13 8.31
CA PRO A 113 25.15 -7.58 7.59
C PRO A 113 25.55 -6.26 6.90
N ASN A 114 25.98 -6.32 5.64
CA ASN A 114 26.45 -5.14 4.91
C ASN A 114 25.72 -4.95 3.59
N ALA A 115 25.69 -3.71 3.11
CA ALA A 115 25.15 -3.36 1.81
C ALA A 115 25.94 -4.11 0.72
N ALA A 116 25.27 -5.06 0.06
CA ALA A 116 25.86 -5.98 -0.88
C ALA A 116 25.47 -5.68 -2.33
N GLY A 117 24.45 -4.86 -2.57
CA GLY A 117 24.02 -4.58 -3.94
C GLY A 117 22.71 -3.80 -4.02
N ASP A 118 22.09 -3.82 -5.19
CA ASP A 118 20.86 -3.08 -5.49
C ASP A 118 19.88 -3.94 -6.29
N ALA A 119 18.59 -3.77 -6.00
CA ALA A 119 17.50 -4.32 -6.78
C ALA A 119 16.67 -3.19 -7.40
N PHE A 120 16.25 -3.39 -8.65
CA PHE A 120 15.43 -2.48 -9.44
C PHE A 120 14.20 -3.23 -9.90
N HIS A 121 13.05 -2.57 -10.00
CA HIS A 121 11.85 -3.18 -10.55
C HIS A 121 11.25 -2.31 -11.66
N THR A 122 10.31 -2.87 -12.43
CA THR A 122 9.90 -2.24 -13.69
C THR A 122 9.09 -0.96 -13.52
N TYR A 123 8.45 -0.77 -12.37
CA TYR A 123 7.60 0.41 -12.14
C TYR A 123 8.35 1.59 -11.51
N GLU A 124 9.45 1.37 -10.78
CA GLU A 124 10.25 2.44 -10.16
C GLU A 124 11.76 2.20 -10.34
N GLN A 125 12.24 2.30 -11.58
CA GLN A 125 13.67 2.11 -11.89
C GLN A 125 14.59 3.20 -11.28
N ASP A 126 14.04 4.37 -10.95
CA ASP A 126 14.74 5.49 -10.33
C ASP A 126 14.89 5.34 -8.80
N LYS A 127 14.23 4.35 -8.19
CA LYS A 127 14.25 4.11 -6.74
C LYS A 127 14.73 2.69 -6.43
N PRO A 128 16.05 2.43 -6.50
CA PRO A 128 16.57 1.11 -6.19
C PRO A 128 16.38 0.74 -4.72
N LEU A 129 16.03 -0.52 -4.49
CA LEU A 129 16.07 -1.17 -3.19
C LEU A 129 17.51 -1.52 -2.86
N LYS A 130 18.04 -1.03 -1.73
CA LYS A 130 19.38 -1.39 -1.28
C LYS A 130 19.35 -2.79 -0.70
N CYS A 131 20.16 -3.71 -1.24
CA CYS A 131 20.26 -5.09 -0.79
C CYS A 131 21.35 -5.25 0.27
N TYR A 132 20.99 -5.85 1.39
CA TYR A 132 21.90 -6.20 2.47
C TYR A 132 22.00 -7.71 2.61
N SER A 133 23.17 -8.22 2.96
CA SER A 133 23.39 -9.65 3.15
C SER A 133 22.89 -10.15 4.51
N TYR A 134 22.10 -11.22 4.48
CA TYR A 134 21.53 -11.89 5.65
C TYR A 134 21.47 -13.40 5.39
N HIS A 135 22.16 -14.20 6.18
CA HIS A 135 22.02 -15.67 6.14
C HIS A 135 21.24 -16.18 7.35
N TRP A 136 19.94 -15.92 7.40
CA TRP A 136 19.08 -16.30 8.52
C TRP A 136 18.07 -17.37 8.13
N ASP A 137 18.01 -18.43 8.93
CA ASP A 137 17.07 -19.54 8.74
C ASP A 137 15.65 -19.20 9.17
N GLY A 138 14.68 -20.00 8.69
CA GLY A 138 13.29 -19.89 9.10
C GLY A 138 12.50 -18.78 8.41
N LEU A 139 12.94 -18.34 7.23
CA LEU A 139 12.30 -17.25 6.49
C LEU A 139 10.88 -17.60 6.06
N TYR A 140 10.70 -18.74 5.41
CA TYR A 140 9.42 -19.22 4.91
C TYR A 140 9.50 -20.72 4.62
N GLN A 141 8.39 -21.44 4.75
CA GLN A 141 8.31 -22.85 4.35
C GLN A 141 7.51 -22.95 3.05
N LEU A 142 8.14 -23.52 2.01
CA LEU A 142 7.49 -23.79 0.73
C LEU A 142 6.38 -24.83 0.89
N ASP A 143 5.45 -24.88 -0.06
CA ASP A 143 4.34 -25.85 -0.09
C ASP A 143 4.84 -27.31 -0.11
N ASP A 144 6.05 -27.55 -0.61
CA ASP A 144 6.70 -28.86 -0.60
C ASP A 144 7.41 -29.19 0.74
N GLY A 145 7.24 -28.35 1.75
CA GLY A 145 7.75 -28.51 3.11
C GLY A 145 9.19 -28.03 3.32
N LYS A 146 9.87 -27.52 2.30
CA LYS A 146 11.26 -27.06 2.43
C LYS A 146 11.33 -25.68 3.07
N TRP A 147 12.22 -25.54 4.04
CA TRP A 147 12.52 -24.26 4.66
C TRP A 147 13.45 -23.43 3.78
N CYS A 148 13.16 -22.15 3.71
CA CYS A 148 13.98 -21.12 3.11
C CYS A 148 14.77 -20.38 4.20
N SER A 149 16.00 -20.01 3.84
CA SER A 149 16.82 -19.06 4.57
C SER A 149 16.99 -17.82 3.71
N SER A 150 17.02 -16.63 4.32
CA SER A 150 17.40 -15.43 3.58
C SER A 150 18.87 -15.56 3.13
N ALA A 151 19.19 -14.96 2.00
CA ALA A 151 20.56 -14.67 1.56
C ALA A 151 20.78 -13.16 1.48
N TYR A 152 19.81 -12.43 0.92
CA TYR A 152 19.81 -10.97 0.86
C TYR A 152 18.40 -10.42 1.07
N VAL A 153 18.29 -9.25 1.69
CA VAL A 153 17.02 -8.50 1.76
C VAL A 153 17.26 -7.09 1.23
N CYS A 154 16.48 -6.74 0.20
CA CYS A 154 16.52 -5.46 -0.49
C CYS A 154 15.34 -4.59 -0.04
N ASN A 155 15.61 -3.36 0.41
CA ASN A 155 14.58 -2.43 0.88
C ASN A 155 15.00 -0.96 0.78
N HIS A 156 14.04 -0.08 1.05
CA HIS A 156 14.23 1.38 1.09
C HIS A 156 14.74 1.91 2.44
N ARG A 157 15.08 1.05 3.42
CA ARG A 157 15.40 1.49 4.80
C ARG A 157 16.73 2.24 4.92
N GLY A 158 17.62 2.10 3.93
CA GLY A 158 18.95 2.72 3.92
C GLY A 158 19.92 2.19 4.98
N LYS A 159 19.51 1.19 5.78
CA LYS A 159 20.35 0.51 6.77
C LYS A 159 19.97 -0.96 6.89
N ALA A 160 20.94 -1.77 7.29
CA ALA A 160 20.70 -3.19 7.53
C ALA A 160 19.71 -3.40 8.70
N TYR A 161 18.77 -4.32 8.53
CA TYR A 161 17.99 -4.90 9.62
C TYR A 161 18.92 -5.57 10.64
N ILE A 162 18.81 -5.17 11.90
CA ILE A 162 19.55 -5.79 13.01
C ILE A 162 18.85 -7.09 13.45
N LYS A 163 19.59 -8.20 13.55
CA LYS A 163 19.04 -9.49 14.01
C LYS A 163 18.46 -9.34 15.43
N PRO A 164 17.16 -9.60 15.66
CA PRO A 164 16.59 -9.56 16.99
C PRO A 164 17.26 -10.63 17.87
N GLY A 165 17.80 -10.22 19.03
CA GLY A 165 18.45 -11.10 20.00
C GLY A 165 19.98 -11.29 19.89
N GLY A 166 20.69 -10.57 18.99
CA GLY A 166 22.13 -10.75 18.78
C GLY A 166 23.08 -9.99 19.73
N GLN A 167 22.60 -8.97 20.45
CA GLN A 167 23.34 -8.23 21.48
C GLN A 167 22.39 -7.88 22.64
N PRO A 168 22.85 -7.86 23.90
CA PRO A 168 22.04 -7.36 25.00
C PRO A 168 21.79 -5.86 24.76
N ALA A 169 20.54 -5.51 24.50
CA ALA A 169 20.12 -4.11 24.40
C ALA A 169 20.34 -3.42 25.77
N PRO A 170 20.82 -2.16 25.80
CA PRO A 170 20.65 -1.27 26.97
C PRO A 170 19.15 -1.14 27.31
N PRO A 171 18.79 -0.68 28.52
CA PRO A 171 17.55 -1.08 29.21
C PRO A 171 16.29 -0.99 28.34
N SER A 172 15.50 -2.05 28.46
CA SER A 172 14.18 -2.27 27.89
C SER A 172 13.24 -1.10 28.14
N GLY A 173 12.99 -0.31 27.09
CA GLY A 173 11.75 0.44 26.97
C GLY A 173 10.75 -0.34 26.11
N GLU A 174 9.47 -0.14 26.35
CA GLU A 174 8.41 -0.62 25.48
C GLU A 174 8.53 0.07 24.11
N ASP A 175 8.10 -0.62 23.05
CA ASP A 175 8.01 0.01 21.74
C ASP A 175 6.86 0.99 21.73
N THR A 176 7.09 2.16 21.14
CA THR A 176 6.03 3.15 20.96
C THR A 176 5.29 2.82 19.68
N GLN A 177 4.02 2.44 19.82
CA GLN A 177 3.13 2.38 18.67
C GLN A 177 2.84 3.79 18.15
N ARG A 178 2.95 3.95 16.83
CA ARG A 178 2.74 5.21 16.15
C ARG A 178 1.90 4.98 14.90
N ILE A 179 1.00 5.93 14.64
CA ILE A 179 0.25 6.01 13.40
C ILE A 179 0.57 7.35 12.76
N THR A 180 1.13 7.31 11.56
CA THR A 180 1.45 8.50 10.77
C THR A 180 0.63 8.53 9.51
N ALA A 181 0.14 9.70 9.13
CA ALA A 181 -0.56 9.94 7.88
C ALA A 181 0.09 11.08 7.09
N SER A 182 0.02 11.02 5.77
CA SER A 182 0.57 12.01 4.87
C SER A 182 -0.37 12.28 3.70
N THR A 183 -0.50 13.55 3.31
CA THR A 183 -1.28 14.02 2.16
C THR A 183 -0.46 15.05 1.37
N ASN A 184 -0.96 15.47 0.22
CA ASN A 184 -0.44 16.60 -0.54
C ASN A 184 -1.47 17.75 -0.61
N SER A 185 -1.15 18.77 -1.39
CA SER A 185 -2.01 19.94 -1.62
C SER A 185 -3.11 19.74 -2.66
N ASP A 186 -3.30 18.53 -3.20
CA ASP A 186 -4.40 18.20 -4.11
C ASP A 186 -5.66 17.86 -3.31
N TRP A 187 -6.73 18.62 -3.54
CA TRP A 187 -7.97 18.50 -2.78
C TRP A 187 -9.17 18.44 -3.74
N VAL A 188 -10.24 17.82 -3.26
CA VAL A 188 -11.45 17.57 -4.04
C VAL A 188 -12.66 18.15 -3.34
N ASP A 189 -13.55 18.76 -4.12
CA ASP A 189 -14.80 19.34 -3.66
C ASP A 189 -15.94 18.37 -3.97
N LEU A 190 -16.63 17.91 -2.92
CA LEU A 190 -17.68 16.90 -3.01
C LEU A 190 -19.03 17.52 -2.65
N TYR A 191 -19.99 17.42 -3.57
CA TYR A 191 -21.32 17.98 -3.39
C TYR A 191 -22.15 17.12 -2.42
N ALA A 192 -22.82 17.79 -1.48
CA ALA A 192 -23.75 17.18 -0.52
C ALA A 192 -23.18 15.97 0.24
N GLN A 193 -21.87 15.99 0.52
CA GLN A 193 -21.15 14.95 1.27
C GLN A 193 -20.59 15.48 2.58
N THR A 194 -20.16 14.56 3.44
CA THR A 194 -19.35 14.87 4.63
C THR A 194 -18.03 14.09 4.57
N ALA A 195 -16.97 14.60 5.18
CA ALA A 195 -15.70 13.88 5.26
C ALA A 195 -15.88 12.50 5.91
N LYS A 196 -16.72 12.42 6.96
CA LYS A 196 -17.07 11.16 7.62
C LYS A 196 -17.67 10.15 6.66
N ASN A 197 -18.63 10.54 5.82
CA ASN A 197 -19.28 9.63 4.88
C ASN A 197 -18.30 9.13 3.80
N VAL A 198 -17.45 10.03 3.29
CA VAL A 198 -16.44 9.69 2.27
C VAL A 198 -15.45 8.68 2.83
N ILE A 199 -14.93 8.95 4.03
CA ILE A 199 -13.96 8.08 4.69
C ILE A 199 -14.58 6.77 5.17
N ALA A 200 -15.85 6.77 5.58
CA ALA A 200 -16.56 5.56 6.01
C ALA A 200 -16.67 4.48 4.92
N THR A 201 -16.48 4.82 3.64
CA THR A 201 -16.44 3.85 2.53
C THR A 201 -15.35 2.79 2.70
N VAL A 202 -14.34 3.03 3.53
CA VAL A 202 -13.31 2.04 3.86
C VAL A 202 -13.89 0.79 4.52
N ASN A 203 -14.95 0.94 5.34
CA ASN A 203 -15.54 -0.18 6.07
C ASN A 203 -16.18 -1.20 5.13
N ASP A 204 -16.69 -0.75 3.99
CA ASP A 204 -17.27 -1.61 2.95
C ASP A 204 -16.19 -2.32 2.12
N ARG A 205 -14.92 -1.92 2.26
CA ARG A 205 -13.78 -2.48 1.52
C ARG A 205 -12.97 -3.47 2.34
N PHE A 206 -13.22 -3.59 3.63
CA PHE A 206 -12.55 -4.60 4.44
C PHE A 206 -13.03 -5.98 4.09
N LYS A 207 -12.05 -6.84 3.82
CA LYS A 207 -12.24 -8.28 3.87
C LYS A 207 -11.84 -8.70 5.26
N HIS A 208 -12.84 -8.87 6.15
CA HIS A 208 -12.66 -9.01 7.61
C HIS A 208 -11.71 -10.14 8.05
N ASP A 209 -11.39 -11.08 7.15
CA ASP A 209 -10.45 -12.19 7.38
C ASP A 209 -9.18 -12.13 6.50
N SER A 210 -8.89 -10.96 5.92
CA SER A 210 -7.76 -10.79 5.01
C SER A 210 -6.86 -9.63 5.43
N TYR A 211 -5.58 -9.78 5.15
CA TYR A 211 -4.57 -8.74 5.34
C TYR A 211 -4.70 -7.57 4.36
N ASN A 212 -5.80 -7.46 3.61
CA ASN A 212 -5.99 -6.51 2.52
C ASN A 212 -7.45 -5.99 2.44
N CYS A 213 -7.67 -4.95 1.64
CA CYS A 213 -9.00 -4.47 1.26
C CYS A 213 -9.26 -4.70 -0.23
N ASP A 214 -10.53 -4.63 -0.60
CA ASP A 214 -10.95 -4.48 -1.98
C ASP A 214 -10.52 -3.11 -2.53
N ASN A 215 -9.74 -3.14 -3.60
CA ASN A 215 -9.20 -1.96 -4.29
C ASN A 215 -10.09 -1.50 -5.45
N SER A 216 -11.31 -2.02 -5.57
CA SER A 216 -12.27 -1.53 -6.55
C SER A 216 -12.70 -0.09 -6.22
N ALA A 217 -12.83 0.73 -7.28
CA ALA A 217 -13.24 2.11 -7.15
C ALA A 217 -14.71 2.21 -6.71
N VAL A 218 -14.99 3.07 -5.74
CA VAL A 218 -16.34 3.34 -5.22
C VAL A 218 -16.79 4.70 -5.68
N SER A 219 -17.98 4.80 -6.26
CA SER A 219 -18.60 6.11 -6.51
C SER A 219 -18.95 6.79 -5.19
N ILE A 220 -18.48 8.02 -5.00
CA ILE A 220 -18.84 8.88 -3.85
C ILE A 220 -19.75 10.04 -4.28
N GLY A 221 -20.32 9.95 -5.49
CA GLY A 221 -21.16 10.99 -6.09
C GLY A 221 -20.35 12.09 -6.79
N SER A 222 -21.03 13.04 -7.41
CA SER A 222 -20.42 14.20 -8.09
C SER A 222 -19.44 13.87 -9.24
N GLY A 223 -19.53 12.67 -9.81
CA GLY A 223 -18.55 12.18 -10.78
C GLY A 223 -17.18 11.92 -10.17
N CYS A 224 -17.14 11.61 -8.87
CA CYS A 224 -15.95 11.25 -8.13
C CYS A 224 -15.97 9.78 -7.71
N THR A 225 -14.80 9.17 -7.70
CA THR A 225 -14.58 7.81 -7.19
C THR A 225 -13.45 7.78 -6.17
N ILE A 226 -13.58 7.00 -5.11
CA ILE A 226 -12.53 6.71 -4.14
C ILE A 226 -12.02 5.28 -4.33
N THR A 227 -10.71 5.09 -4.25
CA THR A 227 -10.06 3.78 -4.24
C THR A 227 -9.28 3.62 -2.96
N TRP A 228 -9.40 2.47 -2.31
CA TRP A 228 -8.68 2.15 -1.09
C TRP A 228 -7.58 1.12 -1.36
N LYS A 229 -6.46 1.27 -0.66
CA LYS A 229 -5.40 0.27 -0.61
C LYS A 229 -5.05 0.06 0.85
N CYS A 230 -4.87 -1.19 1.24
CA CYS A 230 -4.46 -1.46 2.60
C CYS A 230 -3.78 -2.82 2.67
N HIS A 231 -2.81 -2.88 3.56
CA HIS A 231 -2.18 -4.09 4.03
C HIS A 231 -2.00 -4.00 5.54
N GLY A 232 -2.06 -5.11 6.25
CA GLY A 232 -1.81 -5.06 7.69
C GLY A 232 -1.58 -6.41 8.34
N ASP A 233 -1.07 -6.35 9.56
CA ASP A 233 -0.85 -7.47 10.46
C ASP A 233 -2.15 -7.81 11.22
N ALA A 234 -2.60 -9.05 11.08
CA ALA A 234 -3.79 -9.54 11.78
C ALA A 234 -3.57 -9.68 13.30
N GLY A 235 -2.35 -10.00 13.75
CA GLY A 235 -2.03 -10.10 15.17
C GLY A 235 -2.19 -8.75 15.88
N MET A 236 -1.92 -7.67 15.17
CA MET A 236 -2.07 -6.30 15.65
C MET A 236 -3.42 -5.66 15.31
N ARG A 237 -4.25 -6.33 14.49
CA ARG A 237 -5.50 -5.78 13.95
C ARG A 237 -5.28 -4.43 13.28
N SER A 238 -4.20 -4.32 12.52
CA SER A 238 -3.69 -3.04 12.02
C SER A 238 -4.69 -2.34 11.10
N ILE A 239 -5.42 -3.11 10.28
CA ILE A 239 -6.41 -2.57 9.35
C ILE A 239 -7.57 -1.95 10.13
N GLU A 240 -8.11 -2.61 11.16
CA GLU A 240 -9.20 -2.05 11.95
C GLU A 240 -8.75 -0.83 12.77
N ARG A 241 -7.54 -0.85 13.31
CA ARG A 241 -6.96 0.31 14.01
C ARG A 241 -6.76 1.50 13.08
N MET A 242 -6.22 1.27 11.88
CA MET A 242 -6.06 2.32 10.86
C MET A 242 -7.41 2.85 10.37
N SER A 243 -8.43 1.98 10.20
CA SER A 243 -9.80 2.43 9.90
C SER A 243 -10.33 3.40 10.96
N ALA A 244 -10.15 3.03 12.23
CA ALA A 244 -10.57 3.85 13.34
C ALA A 244 -9.79 5.18 13.39
N ALA A 245 -8.50 5.16 13.06
CA ALA A 245 -7.69 6.36 12.87
C ALA A 245 -8.26 7.25 11.76
N PHE A 246 -8.58 6.71 10.58
CA PHE A 246 -9.25 7.45 9.50
C PHE A 246 -10.58 8.07 9.95
N ALA A 247 -11.40 7.34 10.71
CA ALA A 247 -12.65 7.87 11.25
C ALA A 247 -12.42 9.02 12.24
N SER A 248 -11.39 8.94 13.09
CA SER A 248 -10.99 10.04 13.99
C SER A 248 -10.52 11.26 13.20
N ILE A 249 -9.70 11.06 12.17
CA ILE A 249 -9.22 12.15 11.29
C ILE A 249 -10.38 12.83 10.58
N ALA A 250 -11.34 12.06 10.03
CA ALA A 250 -12.51 12.60 9.34
C ALA A 250 -13.43 13.42 10.24
N ALA A 251 -13.32 13.26 11.56
CA ALA A 251 -14.04 14.05 12.55
C ALA A 251 -13.31 15.35 12.95
N GLU A 252 -12.03 15.49 12.61
CA GLU A 252 -11.21 16.65 12.96
C GLU A 252 -11.55 17.85 12.06
N PRO A 253 -11.97 19.00 12.62
CA PRO A 253 -12.36 20.17 11.83
C PRO A 253 -11.26 20.72 10.91
N LYS A 254 -9.98 20.46 11.21
CA LYS A 254 -8.84 20.89 10.39
C LYS A 254 -8.56 19.98 9.20
N PHE A 255 -9.13 18.77 9.18
CA PHE A 255 -8.91 17.80 8.10
C PHE A 255 -9.77 18.09 6.86
N SER A 256 -10.95 18.69 7.04
CA SER A 256 -11.86 19.00 5.94
C SER A 256 -12.48 20.37 6.10
N GLU A 257 -12.79 21.03 4.98
CA GLU A 257 -13.45 22.33 4.97
C GLU A 257 -14.87 22.16 4.42
N THR A 258 -15.88 22.61 5.16
CA THR A 258 -17.26 22.65 4.65
C THR A 258 -17.61 24.07 4.25
N TYR A 259 -18.21 24.24 3.09
CA TYR A 259 -18.61 25.55 2.58
C TYR A 259 -19.87 25.45 1.73
N THR A 260 -20.55 26.58 1.57
CA THR A 260 -21.75 26.69 0.75
C THR A 260 -21.49 27.59 -0.44
N LYS A 261 -22.12 27.25 -1.57
CA LYS A 261 -22.14 28.10 -2.76
C LYS A 261 -23.57 28.49 -3.05
N THR A 262 -23.85 29.78 -2.98
CA THR A 262 -25.14 30.33 -3.39
C THR A 262 -25.12 30.66 -4.87
N SER A 263 -26.22 30.36 -5.55
CA SER A 263 -26.46 30.73 -6.95
C SER A 263 -27.91 31.13 -7.12
N GLU A 264 -28.18 32.07 -8.01
CA GLU A 264 -29.55 32.42 -8.36
C GLU A 264 -29.99 31.53 -9.52
N ILE A 265 -31.08 30.81 -9.31
CA ILE A 265 -31.73 30.01 -10.36
C ILE A 265 -33.05 30.66 -10.75
N CYS A 266 -33.30 30.72 -12.05
CA CYS A 266 -34.58 31.20 -12.53
C CYS A 266 -35.65 30.11 -12.37
N ARG A 267 -36.70 30.40 -11.60
CA ARG A 267 -37.86 29.51 -11.46
C ARG A 267 -38.96 29.80 -12.46
N LYS A 268 -39.06 31.05 -12.91
CA LYS A 268 -40.07 31.48 -13.87
C LYS A 268 -39.43 32.32 -14.96
N TRP A 269 -39.37 31.77 -16.16
CA TRP A 269 -38.94 32.48 -17.36
C TRP A 269 -40.08 33.33 -17.91
N ASP A 270 -39.75 34.49 -18.48
CA ASP A 270 -40.69 35.32 -19.22
C ASP A 270 -40.95 34.70 -20.59
N SER A 271 -42.22 34.48 -20.89
CA SER A 271 -42.70 33.92 -22.16
C SER A 271 -43.49 34.94 -22.98
N ARG A 272 -43.48 36.22 -22.59
CA ARG A 272 -44.17 37.29 -23.32
C ARG A 272 -43.36 37.69 -24.55
N PRO A 273 -44.02 37.97 -25.70
CA PRO A 273 -43.36 38.44 -26.91
C PRO A 273 -42.44 39.64 -26.65
N GLY A 274 -41.17 39.52 -27.04
CA GLY A 274 -40.14 40.56 -26.89
C GLY A 274 -39.34 40.51 -25.59
N ASN A 275 -39.64 39.57 -24.68
CA ASN A 275 -38.91 39.37 -23.43
C ASN A 275 -38.52 37.91 -23.19
N GLU A 276 -38.60 37.05 -24.21
CA GLU A 276 -38.34 35.63 -24.09
C GLU A 276 -36.93 35.35 -23.54
N GLY A 277 -36.87 34.54 -22.48
CA GLY A 277 -35.61 34.17 -21.82
C GLY A 277 -35.17 35.11 -20.70
N GLN A 278 -35.90 36.18 -20.40
CA GLN A 278 -35.69 36.94 -19.15
C GLN A 278 -36.25 36.16 -17.96
N CYS A 279 -35.68 36.36 -16.77
CA CYS A 279 -36.21 35.72 -15.56
C CYS A 279 -37.18 36.64 -14.81
N LEU A 280 -38.39 36.13 -14.53
CA LEU A 280 -39.42 36.82 -13.75
C LEU A 280 -39.38 36.49 -12.26
N ALA A 281 -38.78 35.37 -11.88
CA ALA A 281 -38.66 34.96 -10.47
C ALA A 281 -37.35 34.22 -10.24
N TRP A 282 -36.46 34.86 -9.49
CA TRP A 282 -35.21 34.29 -9.01
C TRP A 282 -35.42 33.59 -7.68
N GLU A 283 -34.78 32.44 -7.51
CA GLU A 283 -34.67 31.75 -6.23
C GLU A 283 -33.19 31.53 -5.91
N THR A 284 -32.81 31.79 -4.66
CA THR A 284 -31.46 31.49 -4.18
C THR A 284 -31.35 30.00 -3.91
N LYS A 285 -30.54 29.32 -4.72
CA LYS A 285 -30.12 27.95 -4.49
C LYS A 285 -28.83 27.93 -3.67
N THR A 286 -28.85 27.25 -2.52
CA THR A 286 -27.68 27.03 -1.68
C THR A 286 -27.19 25.59 -1.84
N ASP A 287 -26.01 25.42 -2.39
CA ASP A 287 -25.36 24.12 -2.59
C ASP A 287 -24.28 23.92 -1.51
N ASN A 288 -24.31 22.77 -0.83
CA ASN A 288 -23.35 22.42 0.23
C ASN A 288 -22.21 21.56 -0.33
N TYR A 289 -20.98 21.90 0.02
CA TYR A 289 -19.78 21.17 -0.38
C TYR A 289 -18.91 20.83 0.83
N VAL A 290 -18.21 19.70 0.74
CA VAL A 290 -17.08 19.38 1.60
C VAL A 290 -15.83 19.26 0.75
N ARG A 291 -14.78 19.91 1.20
CA ARG A 291 -13.43 19.84 0.64
C ARG A 291 -12.60 18.91 1.50
N VAL A 292 -12.07 17.86 0.87
CA VAL A 292 -11.22 16.85 1.52
C VAL A 292 -9.94 16.64 0.73
N PRO A 293 -8.86 16.11 1.34
CA PRO A 293 -7.67 15.75 0.59
C PRO A 293 -7.99 14.75 -0.52
N GLY A 294 -7.33 14.89 -1.67
CA GLY A 294 -7.48 13.98 -2.80
C GLY A 294 -6.84 12.63 -2.54
N SER A 295 -5.83 12.56 -1.67
CA SER A 295 -5.21 11.32 -1.23
C SER A 295 -4.73 11.42 0.21
N LEU A 296 -4.68 10.28 0.92
CA LEU A 296 -4.03 10.18 2.22
C LEU A 296 -3.38 8.81 2.35
N ASP A 297 -2.10 8.78 2.73
CA ASP A 297 -1.35 7.56 3.01
C ASP A 297 -1.09 7.46 4.51
N MET A 298 -1.53 6.38 5.14
CA MET A 298 -1.39 6.11 6.56
C MET A 298 -0.55 4.86 6.79
N VAL A 299 0.29 4.89 7.83
CA VAL A 299 1.20 3.82 8.21
C VAL A 299 1.15 3.63 9.72
N MET A 300 1.11 2.38 10.15
CA MET A 300 1.18 1.98 11.55
C MET A 300 2.49 1.25 11.79
N ASP A 301 3.31 1.77 12.70
CA ASP A 301 4.58 1.15 13.09
C ASP A 301 4.80 1.15 14.61
N ASN A 302 5.66 0.24 15.05
CA ASN A 302 6.23 0.22 16.39
C ASN A 302 7.66 0.73 16.30
N VAL A 303 7.95 1.82 17.00
CA VAL A 303 9.28 2.42 17.05
C VAL A 303 9.92 2.07 18.39
N PRO A 304 11.02 1.29 18.40
CA PRO A 304 11.69 0.98 19.63
C PRO A 304 12.44 2.22 20.18
N PRO A 305 12.74 2.26 21.48
CA PRO A 305 13.46 3.36 22.10
C PRO A 305 14.79 3.65 21.41
N ALA A 306 15.16 4.93 21.34
CA ALA A 306 16.44 5.35 20.79
C ALA A 306 17.60 4.66 21.54
N GLY A 307 18.55 4.10 20.80
CA GLY A 307 19.70 3.38 21.38
C GLY A 307 19.42 1.92 21.78
N SER A 308 18.20 1.42 21.60
CA SER A 308 17.86 0.01 21.91
C SER A 308 18.51 -1.02 20.98
N GLY A 309 19.01 -0.58 19.81
CA GLY A 309 19.51 -1.49 18.78
C GLY A 309 18.42 -2.34 18.10
N ARG A 310 17.14 -2.15 18.45
CA ARG A 310 16.00 -2.81 17.81
C ARG A 310 15.53 -2.02 16.58
N ASN A 311 14.91 -2.73 15.64
CA ASN A 311 14.38 -2.15 14.41
C ASN A 311 12.95 -1.62 14.62
N PRO A 312 12.58 -0.48 14.03
CA PRO A 312 11.17 -0.17 13.81
C PRO A 312 10.52 -1.29 13.00
N SER A 313 9.29 -1.65 13.38
CA SER A 313 8.49 -2.67 12.71
C SER A 313 7.19 -2.06 12.19
N VAL A 314 6.96 -2.12 10.89
CA VAL A 314 5.75 -1.67 10.22
C VAL A 314 4.70 -2.78 10.33
N HIS A 315 3.55 -2.46 10.90
CA HIS A 315 2.45 -3.38 11.12
C HIS A 315 1.32 -3.21 10.11
N GLY A 316 1.36 -2.18 9.26
CA GLY A 316 0.43 -2.02 8.16
C GLY A 316 0.46 -0.63 7.54
N GLY A 317 -0.19 -0.53 6.38
CA GLY A 317 -0.45 0.72 5.70
C GLY A 317 -1.86 0.73 5.13
N MET A 318 -2.47 1.92 5.09
CA MET A 318 -3.79 2.13 4.51
C MET A 318 -3.80 3.49 3.83
N SER A 319 -4.27 3.52 2.59
CA SER A 319 -4.37 4.74 1.82
C SER A 319 -5.64 4.81 0.99
N TYR A 320 -6.00 6.04 0.63
CA TYR A 320 -7.04 6.29 -0.36
C TYR A 320 -6.58 7.28 -1.43
N GLU A 321 -7.20 7.18 -2.60
CA GLU A 321 -7.11 8.16 -3.67
C GLU A 321 -8.54 8.48 -4.18
N ILE A 322 -8.87 9.76 -4.26
CA ILE A 322 -10.13 10.27 -4.82
C ILE A 322 -9.84 10.88 -6.18
N LYS A 323 -10.49 10.34 -7.21
CA LYS A 323 -10.46 10.88 -8.58
C LYS A 323 -11.79 11.54 -8.88
N CYS A 324 -11.74 12.81 -9.24
CA CYS A 324 -12.89 13.62 -9.62
C CYS A 324 -12.66 14.23 -11.01
N SER A 325 -13.74 14.60 -11.69
CA SER A 325 -13.68 15.41 -12.92
C SER A 325 -13.06 16.81 -12.70
N LYS A 326 -13.04 17.28 -11.44
CA LYS A 326 -12.44 18.55 -11.02
C LYS A 326 -11.68 18.35 -9.71
N SER A 327 -10.43 18.77 -9.68
CA SER A 327 -9.61 18.89 -8.46
C SER A 327 -9.11 20.34 -8.32
N SER A 328 -8.68 20.71 -7.11
CA SER A 328 -8.15 22.04 -6.84
C SER A 328 -6.96 21.96 -5.87
N LEU A 329 -6.07 22.95 -5.94
CA LEU A 329 -4.97 23.09 -4.99
C LEU A 329 -5.45 23.82 -3.74
N ALA A 330 -5.27 23.23 -2.57
CA ALA A 330 -5.63 23.83 -1.27
C ALA A 330 -4.40 24.07 -0.39
N CYS A 331 -3.49 24.95 -0.85
CA CYS A 331 -2.23 25.27 -0.18
C CYS A 331 -2.40 25.68 1.29
N LYS A 332 -3.44 26.48 1.61
CA LYS A 332 -3.71 26.92 2.99
C LYS A 332 -4.10 25.77 3.91
N ALA A 333 -4.97 24.87 3.45
CA ALA A 333 -5.38 23.70 4.22
C ALA A 333 -4.19 22.74 4.43
N CYS A 334 -3.38 22.54 3.39
CA CYS A 334 -2.14 21.77 3.49
C CYS A 334 -1.17 22.37 4.51
N ASN A 335 -0.97 23.70 4.52
CA ASN A 335 -0.13 24.36 5.53
C ASN A 335 -0.66 24.15 6.96
N ILE A 336 -1.97 24.21 7.17
CA ILE A 336 -2.58 23.98 8.49
C ILE A 336 -2.29 22.55 8.98
N ILE A 337 -2.39 21.54 8.10
CA ILE A 337 -2.05 20.15 8.42
C ILE A 337 -0.53 19.99 8.63
N GLY A 338 0.28 20.65 7.79
CA GLY A 338 1.75 20.58 7.77
C GLY A 338 2.42 21.04 9.07
N TYR A 339 1.75 21.84 9.91
CA TYR A 339 2.24 22.20 11.25
C TYR A 339 1.97 21.12 12.33
N ALA A 340 1.83 19.86 11.93
CA ALA A 340 1.65 18.67 12.78
C ALA A 340 0.27 18.55 13.44
N LEU A 341 -0.75 18.30 12.63
CA LEU A 341 -2.06 17.88 13.13
C LEU A 341 -1.92 16.52 13.83
N SER A 342 -2.10 16.49 15.15
CA SER A 342 -2.14 15.26 15.94
C SER A 342 -3.58 14.99 16.39
N VAL A 343 -4.14 13.87 15.95
CA VAL A 343 -5.54 13.50 16.21
C VAL A 343 -5.56 12.31 17.18
N PRO A 344 -6.09 12.46 18.41
CA PRO A 344 -6.24 11.34 19.33
C PRO A 344 -7.20 10.30 18.76
N SER A 345 -6.81 9.03 18.78
CA SER A 345 -7.70 7.92 18.40
C SER A 345 -7.62 6.78 19.41
N ALA A 346 -8.56 6.75 20.34
CA ALA A 346 -8.62 5.70 21.37
C ALA A 346 -8.78 4.30 20.76
N LEU A 347 -9.59 4.19 19.70
CA LEU A 347 -9.83 2.92 19.00
C LEU A 347 -8.64 2.46 18.15
N ALA A 348 -7.81 3.39 17.67
CA ALA A 348 -6.58 3.03 16.99
C ALA A 348 -5.44 2.64 17.95
N GLY A 349 -5.57 2.96 19.24
CA GLY A 349 -4.55 2.69 20.27
C GLY A 349 -3.38 3.68 20.28
N ALA A 350 -3.39 4.68 19.40
CA ALA A 350 -2.37 5.73 19.31
C ALA A 350 -2.95 7.01 18.72
N ALA A 351 -2.29 8.15 18.99
CA ALA A 351 -2.59 9.39 18.27
C ALA A 351 -2.07 9.29 16.83
N VAL A 352 -2.80 9.89 15.90
CA VAL A 352 -2.44 9.94 14.48
C VAL A 352 -1.76 11.26 14.18
N SER A 353 -0.51 11.21 13.73
CA SER A 353 0.20 12.40 13.28
C SER A 353 0.05 12.56 11.77
N ILE A 354 -0.58 13.65 11.34
CA ILE A 354 -0.80 13.96 9.92
C ILE A 354 0.17 15.04 9.46
N SER A 355 0.77 14.81 8.30
CA SER A 355 1.62 15.75 7.60
C SER A 355 1.05 16.06 6.22
N CYS A 356 1.39 17.23 5.68
CA CYS A 356 1.04 17.58 4.31
C CYS A 356 2.26 18.10 3.55
N THR A 357 2.51 17.54 2.37
CA THR A 357 3.53 18.02 1.45
C THR A 357 2.92 19.07 0.52
N VAL A 358 3.41 20.29 0.64
CA VAL A 358 2.97 21.44 -0.14
C VAL A 358 3.51 21.31 -1.58
N SER A 359 2.64 21.44 -2.58
CA SER A 359 3.05 21.46 -4.00
C SER A 359 3.98 22.64 -4.29
N PRO A 360 4.93 22.53 -5.25
CA PRO A 360 5.73 23.67 -5.71
C PRO A 360 4.91 24.79 -6.39
N PHE A 361 3.64 24.52 -6.70
CA PHE A 361 2.69 25.52 -7.21
C PHE A 361 1.91 26.23 -6.08
N CYS A 362 2.23 25.88 -4.84
CA CYS A 362 1.97 26.61 -3.62
C CYS A 362 3.29 27.26 -3.15
#